data_AF-A0A141RD39-F1
#
_entry.id   AF-A0A141RD39-F1
#
_cell.length_a   1.000
_cell.length_b   1.000
_cell.length_c   1.000
_cell.angle_alpha   90.00
_cell.angle_beta   90.00
_cell.angle_gamma   90.00
#
_symmetry.space_group_name_H-M   'P 1'
#
loop_
_entity.id
_entity.type
_entity.pdbx_description
1 polymer ?
#
loop_
_entity_poly.entity_id
_entity_poly.type
_entity_poly.pdbx_seq_one_letter_code
_entity_poly.pdbx_strand_id
1 'polypeptide(L)'
;MGLPQEKAFHEFDGWYHTLAVVSETEPDLTLRWGALLHDVAKGMPTIRQVINGRYTDRGHDNLGAEMAYDLLVRLGYNKKFASRVSWIVKNHMRFHFFVQNEEADEKKWMRKEIRSGEFRDSQSMREAWLQLAKVCAADVLGCGKPYSVTDGTLAFGECMADLSLEMPVHTKDLNYDNRVLEACGDNVAKGLQYLMQQVQNGVVNNTPDDLYEALIHKLQRSSK
;
A
#
# COMPACT_ATOMS: atom_id res chain seq x y z
N MET A 1 15.58 -26.06 5.01
CA MET A 1 15.94 -25.10 6.08
C MET A 1 17.34 -24.58 5.80
N GLY A 2 17.64 -23.32 6.11
CA GLY A 2 18.95 -22.73 5.79
C GLY A 2 18.99 -21.87 4.53
N LEU A 3 17.93 -21.12 4.18
CA LEU A 3 18.05 -20.10 3.13
C LEU A 3 18.99 -19.00 3.63
N PRO A 4 20.24 -18.89 3.12
CA PRO A 4 21.19 -17.94 3.66
C PRO A 4 20.71 -16.53 3.34
N GLN A 5 20.74 -15.66 4.34
CA GLN A 5 20.51 -14.23 4.20
C GLN A 5 21.79 -13.45 4.48
N GLU A 6 21.79 -12.17 4.09
CA GLU A 6 22.91 -11.28 4.34
C GLU A 6 22.98 -10.91 5.83
N LYS A 7 24.05 -11.35 6.51
CA LYS A 7 24.24 -11.24 7.96
C LYS A 7 24.32 -9.79 8.45
N ALA A 8 24.70 -8.86 7.58
CA ALA A 8 24.69 -7.44 7.91
C ALA A 8 23.28 -6.98 8.33
N PHE A 9 22.25 -7.50 7.66
CA PHE A 9 20.86 -7.10 7.87
C PHE A 9 20.07 -8.06 8.76
N HIS A 10 20.37 -9.37 8.70
CA HIS A 10 19.58 -10.39 9.37
C HIS A 10 20.44 -11.22 10.32
N GLU A 11 19.94 -11.44 11.54
CA GLU A 11 20.54 -12.40 12.47
C GLU A 11 20.23 -13.85 12.08
N PHE A 12 19.03 -14.06 11.53
CA PHE A 12 18.49 -15.38 11.22
C PHE A 12 18.67 -15.78 9.76
N ASP A 13 18.50 -17.07 9.47
CA ASP A 13 18.25 -17.51 8.10
C ASP A 13 16.82 -17.14 7.68
N GLY A 14 16.51 -17.29 6.39
CA GLY A 14 15.18 -16.89 5.88
C GLY A 14 14.01 -17.59 6.58
N TRP A 15 14.16 -18.84 7.04
CA TRP A 15 13.07 -19.55 7.71
C TRP A 15 12.83 -19.02 9.12
N TYR A 16 13.88 -18.90 9.92
CA TYR A 16 13.77 -18.38 11.29
C TYR A 16 13.38 -16.92 11.30
N HIS A 17 13.85 -16.12 10.34
CA HIS A 17 13.39 -14.75 10.13
C HIS A 17 11.88 -14.73 9.88
N THR A 18 11.36 -15.47 8.90
CA THR A 18 9.92 -15.52 8.64
C THR A 18 9.11 -15.93 9.87
N LEU A 19 9.57 -16.92 10.66
CA LEU A 19 8.90 -17.30 11.89
C LEU A 19 8.89 -16.17 12.94
N ALA A 20 10.00 -15.44 13.07
CA ALA A 20 10.09 -14.28 13.95
C ALA A 20 9.14 -13.15 13.48
N VAL A 21 9.11 -12.83 12.19
CA VAL A 21 8.17 -11.84 11.63
C VAL A 21 6.72 -12.26 11.91
N VAL A 22 6.39 -13.55 11.74
CA VAL A 22 5.05 -14.06 12.07
C VAL A 22 4.77 -13.91 13.56
N SER A 23 5.71 -14.19 14.47
CA SER A 23 5.47 -14.05 15.92
C SER A 23 5.25 -12.61 16.37
N GLU A 24 5.83 -11.64 15.66
CA GLU A 24 5.69 -10.20 15.93
C GLU A 24 4.39 -9.59 15.37
N THR A 25 3.54 -10.38 14.70
CA THR A 25 2.20 -9.93 14.26
C THR A 25 1.09 -10.38 15.21
N GLU A 26 0.05 -9.55 15.34
CA GLU A 26 -1.20 -9.96 16.01
C GLU A 26 -1.87 -11.14 15.27
N PRO A 27 -2.77 -11.91 15.93
CA PRO A 27 -3.45 -13.05 15.30
C PRO A 27 -4.56 -12.62 14.32
N ASP A 28 -4.27 -11.63 13.47
CA ASP A 28 -5.11 -11.27 12.32
C ASP A 28 -4.70 -12.10 11.09
N LEU A 29 -5.69 -12.64 10.38
CA LEU A 29 -5.44 -13.56 9.27
C LEU A 29 -4.69 -12.90 8.11
N THR A 30 -4.97 -11.62 7.81
CA THR A 30 -4.31 -10.88 6.74
C THR A 30 -2.85 -10.63 7.10
N LEU A 31 -2.59 -10.19 8.34
CA LEU A 31 -1.24 -9.94 8.82
C LEU A 31 -0.40 -11.21 8.90
N ARG A 32 -0.98 -12.32 9.38
CA ARG A 32 -0.27 -13.61 9.46
C ARG A 32 0.14 -14.12 8.09
N TRP A 33 -0.74 -14.04 7.08
CA TRP A 33 -0.39 -14.42 5.72
C TRP A 33 0.57 -13.43 5.07
N GLY A 34 0.42 -12.12 5.30
CA GLY A 34 1.37 -11.11 4.86
C GLY A 34 2.77 -11.37 5.40
N ALA A 35 2.90 -11.55 6.72
CA ALA A 35 4.16 -11.88 7.39
C ALA A 35 4.76 -13.21 6.92
N LEU A 36 3.94 -14.26 6.78
CA LEU A 36 4.42 -15.57 6.35
C LEU A 36 4.95 -15.54 4.91
N LEU A 37 4.38 -14.71 4.04
CA LEU A 37 4.64 -14.73 2.60
C LEU A 37 5.46 -13.55 2.08
N HIS A 38 5.76 -12.52 2.88
CA HIS A 38 6.46 -11.31 2.42
C HIS A 38 7.76 -11.62 1.66
N ASP A 39 8.49 -12.63 2.15
CA ASP A 39 9.79 -13.06 1.66
C ASP A 39 9.75 -14.34 0.82
N VAL A 40 8.57 -14.85 0.44
CA VAL A 40 8.40 -16.20 -0.12
C VAL A 40 9.21 -16.46 -1.40
N ALA A 41 9.58 -15.41 -2.14
CA ALA A 41 10.38 -15.50 -3.35
C ALA A 41 11.89 -15.29 -3.14
N LYS A 42 12.37 -14.98 -1.91
CA LYS A 42 13.81 -14.91 -1.64
C LYS A 42 14.45 -16.28 -1.91
N GLY A 43 15.63 -16.29 -2.53
CA GLY A 43 16.32 -17.53 -2.89
C GLY A 43 15.87 -18.19 -4.20
N MET A 44 14.79 -17.71 -4.83
CA MET A 44 14.35 -18.24 -6.12
C MET A 44 15.42 -18.01 -7.20
N PRO A 45 15.66 -18.96 -8.13
CA PRO A 45 16.73 -18.84 -9.13
C PRO A 45 16.66 -17.58 -10.00
N THR A 46 15.46 -17.05 -10.25
CA THR A 46 15.23 -15.82 -11.03
C THR A 46 15.42 -14.54 -10.21
N ILE A 47 15.55 -14.64 -8.89
CA ILE A 47 15.61 -13.53 -7.93
C ILE A 47 17.00 -13.45 -7.29
N ARG A 48 17.51 -14.58 -6.80
CA ARG A 48 18.74 -14.66 -6.03
C ARG A 48 19.96 -14.43 -6.91
N GLN A 49 20.78 -13.47 -6.50
CA GLN A 49 22.07 -13.17 -7.12
C GLN A 49 23.16 -13.04 -6.06
N VAL A 50 24.41 -13.30 -6.45
CA VAL A 50 25.60 -13.00 -5.65
C VAL A 50 26.34 -11.85 -6.32
N ILE A 51 26.35 -10.68 -5.68
CA ILE A 51 27.02 -9.49 -6.19
C ILE A 51 28.08 -9.08 -5.16
N ASN A 52 29.33 -8.99 -5.58
CA ASN A 52 30.47 -8.67 -4.70
C ASN A 52 30.56 -9.58 -3.46
N GLY A 53 30.27 -10.87 -3.64
CA GLY A 53 30.29 -11.88 -2.57
C GLY A 53 29.10 -11.81 -1.60
N ARG A 54 28.10 -10.95 -1.85
CA ARG A 54 26.89 -10.80 -1.01
C ARG A 54 25.66 -11.34 -1.71
N TYR A 55 24.78 -11.98 -0.93
CA TYR A 55 23.48 -12.40 -1.44
C TYR A 55 22.55 -11.20 -1.60
N THR A 56 21.86 -11.15 -2.74
CA THR A 56 20.85 -10.15 -3.04
C THR A 56 19.63 -10.81 -3.65
N ASP A 57 18.44 -10.36 -3.27
CA ASP A 57 17.16 -10.88 -3.74
C ASP A 57 16.32 -9.72 -4.31
N ARG A 58 16.87 -8.98 -5.28
CA ARG A 58 16.17 -7.80 -5.84
C ARG A 58 14.93 -8.25 -6.62
N GLY A 59 13.78 -7.62 -6.34
CA GLY A 59 12.50 -7.94 -6.99
C GLY A 59 11.73 -9.12 -6.39
N HIS A 60 12.18 -9.66 -5.25
CA HIS A 60 11.47 -10.76 -4.56
C HIS A 60 10.06 -10.37 -4.11
N ASP A 61 9.84 -9.10 -3.80
CA ASP A 61 8.53 -8.52 -3.47
C ASP A 61 7.51 -8.72 -4.61
N ASN A 62 7.94 -8.51 -5.86
CA ASN A 62 7.06 -8.63 -7.02
C ASN A 62 6.74 -10.09 -7.35
N LEU A 63 7.75 -10.96 -7.45
CA LEU A 63 7.52 -12.40 -7.67
C LEU A 63 6.79 -13.03 -6.48
N GLY A 64 7.13 -12.60 -5.26
CA GLY A 64 6.50 -13.06 -4.02
C GLY A 64 5.02 -12.72 -3.99
N ALA A 65 4.62 -11.55 -4.49
CA ALA A 65 3.22 -11.16 -4.57
C ALA A 65 2.41 -12.06 -5.52
N GLU A 66 2.98 -12.42 -6.68
CA GLU A 66 2.37 -13.38 -7.62
C GLU A 66 2.22 -14.77 -6.97
N MET A 67 3.29 -15.27 -6.35
CA MET A 67 3.30 -16.53 -5.63
C MET A 67 2.28 -16.55 -4.48
N ALA A 68 2.17 -15.46 -3.71
CA ALA A 68 1.24 -15.31 -2.60
C ALA A 68 -0.21 -15.36 -3.08
N TYR A 69 -0.53 -14.66 -4.17
CA TYR A 69 -1.87 -14.69 -4.76
C TYR A 69 -2.26 -16.09 -5.20
N ASP A 70 -1.43 -16.74 -6.02
CA ASP A 70 -1.70 -18.07 -6.56
C ASP A 70 -1.80 -19.12 -5.47
N LEU A 71 -0.93 -19.05 -4.45
CA LEU A 71 -0.97 -19.93 -3.30
C LEU A 71 -2.30 -19.82 -2.55
N LEU A 72 -2.72 -18.60 -2.22
CA LEU A 72 -3.94 -18.36 -1.44
C LEU A 72 -5.21 -18.75 -2.20
N VAL A 73 -5.26 -18.45 -3.50
CA VAL A 73 -6.36 -18.89 -4.37
C VAL A 73 -6.41 -20.42 -4.43
N ARG A 74 -5.25 -21.09 -4.57
CA ARG A 74 -5.17 -22.56 -4.57
C ARG A 74 -5.59 -23.18 -3.24
N LEU A 75 -5.35 -22.49 -2.12
CA LEU A 75 -5.81 -22.89 -0.79
C LEU A 75 -7.31 -22.63 -0.55
N GLY A 76 -8.02 -22.04 -1.52
CA GLY A 76 -9.46 -21.81 -1.46
C GLY A 76 -9.88 -20.47 -0.84
N TYR A 77 -8.94 -19.55 -0.59
CA TYR A 77 -9.29 -18.20 -0.16
C TYR A 77 -9.93 -17.42 -1.31
N ASN A 78 -10.82 -16.49 -0.97
CA ASN A 78 -11.43 -15.62 -1.97
C ASN A 78 -10.40 -14.67 -2.60
N LYS A 79 -10.63 -14.29 -3.86
CA LYS A 79 -9.70 -13.44 -4.64
C LYS A 79 -9.42 -12.08 -3.99
N LYS A 80 -10.41 -11.48 -3.32
CA LYS A 80 -10.23 -10.18 -2.65
C LYS A 80 -9.23 -10.29 -1.50
N PHE A 81 -9.33 -11.34 -0.71
CA PHE A 81 -8.37 -11.64 0.36
C PHE A 81 -6.97 -11.94 -0.20
N ALA A 82 -6.89 -12.79 -1.24
CA ALA A 82 -5.62 -13.08 -1.89
C ALA A 82 -4.95 -11.82 -2.48
N SER A 83 -5.73 -10.94 -3.13
CA SER A 83 -5.26 -9.64 -3.64
C SER A 83 -4.76 -8.73 -2.52
N ARG A 84 -5.45 -8.67 -1.37
CA ARG A 84 -5.00 -7.88 -0.21
C ARG A 84 -3.63 -8.35 0.29
N VAL A 85 -3.46 -9.65 0.52
CA VAL A 85 -2.17 -10.20 0.99
C VAL A 85 -1.09 -10.01 -0.07
N SER A 86 -1.39 -10.30 -1.34
CA SER A 86 -0.48 -10.07 -2.45
C SER A 86 -0.03 -8.60 -2.53
N TRP A 87 -0.94 -7.65 -2.30
CA TRP A 87 -0.60 -6.23 -2.27
C TRP A 87 0.34 -5.86 -1.11
N ILE A 88 0.16 -6.47 0.06
CA ILE A 88 1.08 -6.29 1.20
C ILE A 88 2.47 -6.82 0.83
N VAL A 89 2.55 -8.05 0.32
CA VAL A 89 3.81 -8.68 -0.12
C VAL A 89 4.48 -7.85 -1.22
N LYS A 90 3.71 -7.31 -2.17
CA LYS A 90 4.27 -6.49 -3.25
C LYS A 90 4.90 -5.19 -2.76
N ASN A 91 4.36 -4.60 -1.70
CA ASN A 91 4.70 -3.25 -1.30
C ASN A 91 5.64 -3.15 -0.09
N HIS A 92 5.93 -4.25 0.62
CA HIS A 92 6.75 -4.20 1.85
C HIS A 92 8.14 -3.58 1.64
N MET A 93 8.88 -3.99 0.59
CA MET A 93 10.18 -3.39 0.28
C MET A 93 10.09 -1.91 -0.11
N ARG A 94 9.04 -1.55 -0.87
CA ARG A 94 8.79 -0.15 -1.23
C ARG A 94 8.47 0.68 0.01
N PHE A 95 7.69 0.14 0.94
CA PHE A 95 7.38 0.80 2.20
C PHE A 95 8.65 1.10 3.00
N HIS A 96 9.54 0.10 3.16
CA HIS A 96 10.85 0.30 3.82
C HIS A 96 11.69 1.38 3.14
N PHE A 97 11.68 1.44 1.81
CA PHE A 97 12.34 2.51 1.07
C PHE A 97 11.77 3.88 1.46
N PHE A 98 10.45 4.06 1.48
CA PHE A 98 9.85 5.35 1.83
C PHE A 98 10.11 5.76 3.29
N VAL A 99 10.06 4.82 4.24
CA VAL A 99 10.39 5.09 5.65
C VAL A 99 11.83 5.59 5.82
N GLN A 100 12.76 5.12 4.98
CA GLN A 100 14.19 5.46 5.07
C GLN A 100 14.61 6.67 4.22
N ASN A 101 13.73 7.19 3.36
CA ASN A 101 14.06 8.24 2.40
C ASN A 101 13.07 9.41 2.53
N GLU A 102 13.44 10.44 3.29
CA GLU A 102 12.60 11.62 3.54
C GLU A 102 12.24 12.42 2.27
N GLU A 103 13.05 12.32 1.21
CA GLU A 103 12.80 12.98 -0.08
C GLU A 103 11.80 12.21 -0.99
N ALA A 104 11.33 11.04 -0.56
CA ALA A 104 10.44 10.21 -1.37
C ALA A 104 9.02 10.81 -1.44
N ASP A 105 8.47 10.97 -2.66
CA ASP A 105 7.16 11.58 -2.89
C ASP A 105 6.00 10.59 -2.61
N GLU A 106 5.49 10.63 -1.38
CA GLU A 106 4.42 9.77 -0.86
C GLU A 106 3.09 10.03 -1.58
N LYS A 107 2.82 11.29 -1.96
CA LYS A 107 1.63 11.67 -2.74
C LYS A 107 1.65 11.05 -4.13
N LYS A 108 2.82 10.95 -4.77
CA LYS A 108 2.97 10.28 -6.07
C LYS A 108 2.76 8.78 -5.95
N TRP A 109 3.23 8.17 -4.86
CA TRP A 109 2.94 6.76 -4.60
C TRP A 109 1.44 6.54 -4.37
N MET A 110 0.81 7.35 -3.50
CA MET A 110 -0.62 7.28 -3.24
C MET A 110 -1.45 7.38 -4.53
N ARG A 111 -1.14 8.38 -5.38
CA ARG A 111 -1.80 8.55 -6.70
C ARG A 111 -1.66 7.32 -7.60
N LYS A 112 -0.50 6.64 -7.57
CA LYS A 112 -0.29 5.39 -8.31
C LYS A 112 -1.19 4.28 -7.77
N GLU A 113 -1.26 4.11 -6.44
CA GLU A 113 -2.09 3.08 -5.82
C GLU A 113 -3.58 3.33 -6.05
N ILE A 114 -4.04 4.57 -5.99
CA ILE A 114 -5.44 4.94 -6.29
C ILE A 114 -5.83 4.57 -7.72
N ARG A 115 -4.93 4.77 -8.68
CA ARG A 115 -5.18 4.49 -10.10
C ARG A 115 -4.95 3.03 -10.49
N SER A 116 -4.48 2.19 -9.57
CA SER A 116 -4.20 0.78 -9.84
C SER A 116 -5.46 -0.05 -10.08
N GLY A 117 -6.60 0.37 -9.53
CA GLY A 117 -7.84 -0.41 -9.52
C GLY A 117 -7.89 -1.50 -8.45
N GLU A 118 -6.87 -1.61 -7.57
CA GLU A 118 -6.82 -2.62 -6.50
C GLU A 118 -7.83 -2.36 -5.37
N PHE A 119 -8.19 -1.09 -5.16
CA PHE A 119 -9.04 -0.67 -4.05
C PHE A 119 -10.42 -0.24 -4.52
N ARG A 120 -11.43 -0.60 -3.74
CA ARG A 120 -12.83 -0.23 -4.01
C ARG A 120 -13.15 1.18 -3.53
N ASP A 121 -12.52 1.59 -2.44
CA ASP A 121 -12.76 2.84 -1.74
C ASP A 121 -11.61 3.23 -0.82
N SER A 122 -11.59 4.50 -0.43
CA SER A 122 -10.57 5.07 0.46
C SER A 122 -10.48 4.34 1.81
N GLN A 123 -11.58 3.81 2.35
CA GLN A 123 -11.54 3.06 3.62
C GLN A 123 -10.82 1.71 3.47
N SER A 124 -11.10 0.98 2.39
CA SER A 124 -10.37 -0.26 2.08
C SER A 124 -8.89 0.01 1.78
N MET A 125 -8.55 1.16 1.22
CA MET A 125 -7.14 1.55 1.03
C MET A 125 -6.47 1.91 2.35
N ARG A 126 -7.14 2.69 3.20
CA ARG A 126 -6.67 3.05 4.55
C ARG A 126 -6.30 1.82 5.37
N GLU A 127 -7.19 0.82 5.39
CA GLU A 127 -6.93 -0.44 6.07
C GLU A 127 -5.70 -1.17 5.51
N ALA A 128 -5.48 -1.13 4.19
CA ALA A 128 -4.30 -1.71 3.54
C ALA A 128 -3.00 -1.12 4.08
N TRP A 129 -2.95 0.21 4.19
CA TRP A 129 -1.76 0.94 4.64
C TRP A 129 -1.41 0.58 6.08
N LEU A 130 -2.42 0.53 6.95
CA LEU A 130 -2.22 0.11 8.34
C LEU A 130 -1.74 -1.35 8.43
N GLN A 131 -2.31 -2.24 7.62
CA GLN A 131 -1.88 -3.64 7.58
C GLN A 131 -0.44 -3.81 7.06
N LEU A 132 -0.10 -3.08 6.00
CA LEU A 132 1.26 -3.06 5.44
C LEU A 132 2.27 -2.54 6.47
N ALA A 133 1.96 -1.44 7.16
CA ALA A 133 2.82 -0.87 8.20
C ALA A 133 3.07 -1.86 9.34
N LYS A 134 2.03 -2.59 9.78
CA LYS A 134 2.16 -3.64 10.80
C LYS A 134 3.04 -4.80 10.34
N VAL A 135 2.91 -5.27 9.09
CA VAL A 135 3.79 -6.31 8.55
C VAL A 135 5.23 -5.81 8.43
N CYS A 136 5.45 -4.58 7.96
CA CYS A 136 6.79 -3.99 7.87
C CYS A 136 7.42 -3.76 9.27
N ALA A 137 6.63 -3.37 10.26
CA ALA A 137 7.12 -3.26 11.65
C ALA A 137 7.54 -4.63 12.19
N ALA A 138 6.72 -5.66 11.98
CA ALA A 138 7.05 -7.03 12.34
C ALA A 138 8.30 -7.56 11.60
N ASP A 139 8.49 -7.17 10.34
CA ASP A 139 9.68 -7.48 9.55
C ASP A 139 10.96 -6.90 10.19
N VAL A 140 10.92 -5.61 10.56
CA VAL A 140 12.02 -4.92 11.27
C VAL A 140 12.35 -5.57 12.61
N LEU A 141 11.34 -5.99 13.38
CA LEU A 141 11.53 -6.70 14.66
C LEU A 141 12.07 -8.12 14.43
N GLY A 142 11.53 -8.83 13.44
CA GLY A 142 11.93 -10.19 13.06
C GLY A 142 13.34 -10.32 12.48
N CYS A 143 14.04 -9.21 12.21
CA CYS A 143 15.47 -9.21 11.89
C CYS A 143 16.37 -9.59 13.09
N GLY A 144 15.86 -9.51 14.32
CA GLY A 144 16.55 -9.95 15.55
C GLY A 144 17.53 -8.95 16.16
N LYS A 145 17.62 -7.71 15.64
CA LYS A 145 18.58 -6.72 16.15
C LYS A 145 18.12 -6.14 17.51
N PRO A 146 19.03 -5.94 18.48
CA PRO A 146 18.69 -5.55 19.86
C PRO A 146 18.11 -4.14 20.05
N TYR A 147 18.17 -3.29 19.01
CA TYR A 147 17.70 -1.90 19.05
C TYR A 147 16.80 -1.56 17.85
N SER A 148 16.06 -2.53 17.33
CA SER A 148 15.05 -2.28 16.30
C SER A 148 13.96 -1.34 16.84
N VAL A 149 13.76 -0.20 16.17
CA VAL A 149 12.71 0.78 16.51
C VAL A 149 11.73 0.85 15.34
N THR A 150 10.44 0.67 15.64
CA THR A 150 9.36 0.63 14.63
C THR A 150 8.45 1.85 14.65
N ASP A 151 8.64 2.78 15.58
CA ASP A 151 7.77 3.96 15.73
C ASP A 151 7.65 4.76 14.43
N GLY A 152 8.77 5.00 13.75
CA GLY A 152 8.78 5.67 12.43
C GLY A 152 8.08 4.86 11.33
N THR A 153 8.16 3.53 11.40
CA THR A 153 7.48 2.62 10.43
C THR A 153 5.96 2.70 10.61
N LEU A 154 5.49 2.66 11.85
CA LEU A 154 4.07 2.74 12.18
C LEU A 154 3.50 4.14 11.91
N ALA A 155 4.21 5.19 12.32
CA ALA A 155 3.81 6.58 12.08
C ALA A 155 3.73 6.91 10.58
N PHE A 156 4.68 6.42 9.77
CA PHE A 156 4.58 6.56 8.31
C PHE A 156 3.35 5.81 7.76
N GLY A 157 3.05 4.63 8.30
CA GLY A 157 1.83 3.88 7.99
C GLY A 157 0.54 4.66 8.25
N GLU A 158 0.46 5.32 9.42
CA GLU A 158 -0.67 6.18 9.78
C GLU A 158 -0.77 7.40 8.84
N CYS A 159 0.34 8.04 8.51
CA CYS A 159 0.38 9.14 7.54
C CYS A 159 -0.16 8.71 6.17
N MET A 160 0.27 7.55 5.66
CA MET A 160 -0.25 7.00 4.40
C MET A 160 -1.74 6.62 4.50
N ALA A 161 -2.16 6.09 5.64
CA ALA A 161 -3.55 5.75 5.91
C ALA A 161 -4.44 7.01 5.88
N ASP A 162 -4.02 8.10 6.50
CA ASP A 162 -4.77 9.36 6.51
C ASP A 162 -4.76 10.05 5.14
N LEU A 163 -3.61 10.06 4.45
CA LEU A 163 -3.50 10.56 3.09
C LEU A 163 -4.45 9.85 2.11
N SER A 164 -4.73 8.56 2.33
CA SER A 164 -5.68 7.80 1.51
C SER A 164 -7.15 8.25 1.67
N LEU A 165 -7.48 8.93 2.77
CA LEU A 165 -8.80 9.54 2.99
C LEU A 165 -8.91 10.92 2.31
N GLU A 166 -7.79 11.63 2.16
CA GLU A 166 -7.75 12.92 1.46
C GLU A 166 -7.85 12.76 -0.06
N MET A 167 -7.36 11.65 -0.61
CA MET A 167 -7.40 11.38 -2.05
C MET A 167 -8.45 10.29 -2.38
N PRO A 168 -9.58 10.63 -3.02
CA PRO A 168 -10.69 9.71 -3.24
C PRO A 168 -10.29 8.60 -4.21
N VAL A 169 -10.57 7.34 -3.84
CA VAL A 169 -10.42 6.18 -4.73
C VAL A 169 -11.58 6.13 -5.74
N HIS A 170 -12.79 6.37 -5.25
CA HIS A 170 -14.02 6.39 -6.04
C HIS A 170 -14.77 7.71 -5.84
N THR A 171 -15.68 8.06 -6.75
CA THR A 171 -16.54 9.26 -6.63
C THR A 171 -17.39 9.31 -5.36
N LYS A 172 -17.57 8.18 -4.67
CA LYS A 172 -18.30 8.11 -3.40
C LYS A 172 -17.45 8.54 -2.20
N ASP A 173 -16.13 8.61 -2.39
CA ASP A 173 -15.17 9.06 -1.39
C ASP A 173 -14.96 10.59 -1.47
N LEU A 174 -15.61 11.26 -2.44
CA LEU A 174 -15.64 12.72 -2.49
C LEU A 174 -16.48 13.29 -1.35
N ASN A 175 -15.93 14.27 -0.65
CA ASN A 175 -16.57 14.96 0.44
C ASN A 175 -17.32 16.20 -0.05
N TYR A 176 -18.45 15.99 -0.74
CA TYR A 176 -19.30 17.06 -1.27
C TYR A 176 -20.64 17.15 -0.53
N ASP A 177 -21.31 18.30 -0.69
CA ASP A 177 -22.68 18.51 -0.22
C ASP A 177 -23.66 18.73 -1.40
N ASN A 178 -24.93 19.01 -1.07
CA ASN A 178 -26.00 19.15 -2.06
C ASN A 178 -25.73 20.22 -3.13
N ARG A 179 -24.90 21.23 -2.86
CA ARG A 179 -24.58 22.29 -3.85
C ARG A 179 -23.94 21.71 -5.10
N VAL A 180 -23.08 20.70 -4.94
CA VAL A 180 -22.44 19.99 -6.06
C VAL A 180 -23.48 19.23 -6.89
N LEU A 181 -24.44 18.58 -6.25
CA LEU A 181 -25.50 17.84 -6.94
C LEU A 181 -26.42 18.77 -7.72
N GLU A 182 -26.85 19.86 -7.09
CA GLU A 182 -27.68 20.90 -7.69
C GLU A 182 -26.98 21.54 -8.90
N ALA A 183 -25.70 21.90 -8.77
CA ALA A 183 -24.92 22.48 -9.86
C ALA A 183 -24.68 21.49 -11.02
N CYS A 184 -24.60 20.19 -10.75
CA CYS A 184 -24.44 19.18 -11.80
C CYS A 184 -25.70 18.95 -12.64
N GLY A 185 -26.90 19.18 -12.09
CA GLY A 185 -28.17 18.83 -12.72
C GLY A 185 -28.19 17.37 -13.18
N ASP A 186 -28.52 17.11 -14.44
CA ASP A 186 -28.58 15.74 -15.00
C ASP A 186 -27.20 15.08 -15.21
N ASN A 187 -26.10 15.83 -15.07
CA ASN A 187 -24.74 15.37 -15.38
C ASN A 187 -23.90 15.00 -14.14
N VAL A 188 -24.54 14.61 -13.02
CA VAL A 188 -23.86 14.27 -11.74
C VAL A 188 -22.67 13.34 -11.92
N ALA A 189 -22.83 12.24 -12.67
CA ALA A 189 -21.75 11.27 -12.85
C ALA A 189 -20.49 11.89 -13.48
N LYS A 190 -20.65 12.73 -14.51
CA LYS A 190 -19.54 13.43 -15.18
C LYS A 190 -18.92 14.51 -14.27
N GLY A 191 -19.75 15.21 -13.51
CA GLY A 191 -19.30 16.21 -12.53
C GLY A 191 -18.43 15.59 -11.43
N LEU A 192 -18.92 14.52 -10.80
CA LEU A 192 -18.19 13.80 -9.76
C LEU A 192 -16.90 13.15 -10.29
N GLN A 193 -16.91 12.58 -11.50
CA GLN A 193 -15.69 12.05 -12.12
C GLN A 193 -14.63 13.13 -12.33
N TYR A 194 -15.03 14.31 -12.80
CA TYR A 194 -14.13 15.45 -12.94
C TYR A 194 -13.54 15.88 -11.60
N LEU A 195 -14.38 16.04 -10.59
CA LEU A 195 -13.95 16.46 -9.26
C LEU A 195 -12.98 15.47 -8.64
N MET A 196 -13.29 14.17 -8.71
CA MET A 196 -12.39 13.10 -8.28
C MET A 196 -11.02 13.22 -8.95
N GLN A 197 -10.98 13.44 -10.27
CA GLN A 197 -9.71 13.64 -10.98
C GLN A 197 -8.97 14.90 -10.53
N GLN A 198 -9.67 16.01 -10.24
CA GLN A 198 -9.02 17.22 -9.74
C GLN A 198 -8.37 17.00 -8.38
N VAL A 199 -9.06 16.31 -7.46
CA VAL A 199 -8.50 15.95 -6.16
C VAL A 199 -7.32 14.99 -6.30
N GLN A 200 -7.46 13.93 -7.11
CA GLN A 200 -6.37 12.99 -7.39
C GLN A 200 -5.17 13.64 -8.09
N ASN A 201 -5.32 14.79 -8.73
CA ASN A 201 -4.23 15.53 -9.34
C ASN A 201 -3.62 16.57 -8.39
N GLY A 202 -4.17 16.74 -7.17
CA GLY A 202 -3.74 17.74 -6.20
C GLY A 202 -4.10 19.17 -6.60
N VAL A 203 -5.11 19.35 -7.47
CA VAL A 203 -5.56 20.67 -7.94
C VAL A 203 -6.59 21.26 -6.97
N VAL A 204 -7.37 20.42 -6.31
CA VAL A 204 -8.51 20.78 -5.45
C VAL A 204 -8.45 19.89 -4.21
N ASN A 205 -8.72 20.43 -3.01
CA ASN A 205 -8.81 19.57 -1.82
C ASN A 205 -10.16 18.86 -1.77
N ASN A 206 -10.23 17.73 -1.05
CA ASN A 206 -11.47 16.98 -0.87
C ASN A 206 -12.35 17.62 0.22
N THR A 207 -12.80 18.86 0.02
CA THR A 207 -13.68 19.59 0.93
C THR A 207 -14.94 20.07 0.21
N PRO A 208 -16.09 20.22 0.89
CA PRO A 208 -17.33 20.61 0.22
C PRO A 208 -17.21 21.93 -0.55
N ASP A 209 -16.53 22.93 0.03
CA ASP A 209 -16.36 24.24 -0.58
C ASP A 209 -15.43 24.19 -1.80
N ASP A 210 -14.24 23.59 -1.68
CA ASP A 210 -13.28 23.50 -2.78
C ASP A 210 -13.86 22.72 -3.98
N LEU A 211 -14.59 21.63 -3.70
CA LEU A 211 -15.26 20.83 -4.73
C LEU A 211 -16.36 21.61 -5.45
N TYR A 212 -17.17 22.37 -4.71
CA TYR A 212 -18.21 23.20 -5.29
C TYR A 212 -17.63 24.30 -6.19
N GLU A 213 -16.64 25.04 -5.70
CA GLU A 213 -15.99 26.11 -6.47
C GLU A 213 -15.33 25.58 -7.76
N ALA A 214 -14.63 24.44 -7.66
CA ALA A 214 -14.00 23.79 -8.81
C ALA A 214 -15.02 23.37 -9.88
N LEU A 215 -16.21 22.92 -9.47
CA LEU A 215 -17.29 22.56 -10.38
C LEU A 215 -17.85 23.80 -11.08
N ILE A 216 -18.15 24.87 -10.35
CA ILE A 216 -18.70 26.11 -10.91
C ILE A 216 -17.73 26.70 -11.96
N HIS A 217 -16.44 26.76 -11.65
CA HIS A 217 -15.42 27.23 -12.60
C HIS A 217 -15.38 26.39 -13.90
N LYS A 218 -15.58 25.08 -13.82
CA LYS A 218 -15.67 24.21 -15.00
C LYS A 218 -16.90 24.53 -15.85
N LEU A 219 -18.07 24.71 -15.22
CA LEU A 219 -19.32 24.96 -15.91
C LEU A 219 -19.30 26.32 -16.63
N GLN A 220 -18.74 27.35 -15.99
CA GLN A 220 -18.56 28.67 -16.60
C GLN A 220 -17.63 28.64 -17.82
N ARG A 221 -16.56 27.83 -17.77
CA ARG A 221 -15.64 27.64 -18.91
C ARG A 221 -16.25 26.88 -20.08
N SER A 222 -17.19 25.98 -19.80
CA SER A 222 -17.86 25.16 -20.82
C SER A 222 -19.04 25.88 -21.50
N SER A 223 -19.44 27.04 -20.98
CA SER A 223 -20.54 27.87 -21.50
C SER A 223 -20.05 29.02 -22.40
N LYS A 224 -18.73 29.12 -22.63
CA LYS A 224 -18.09 30.02 -23.58
C LYS A 224 -17.68 29.24 -24.82
#